data_AF-A0A959BXB7-F1
#
_entry.id   AF-A0A959BXB7-F1
#
_cell.length_a   1.000
_cell.length_b   1.000
_cell.length_c   1.000
_cell.angle_alpha   90.00
_cell.angle_beta   90.00
_cell.angle_gamma   90.00
#
_symmetry.space_group_name_H-M   'P 1'
#
loop_
_entity.id
_entity.type
_entity.pdbx_description
1 polymer ?
#
loop_
_entity_poly.entity_id
_entity_poly.type
_entity_poly.pdbx_seq_one_letter_code
_entity_poly.pdbx_strand_id
1 'polypeptide(L)'
;MDCDDSTADINPDAEEVLDSLDNNCNGMIDEGLVASVEKPAGQWAIFPNPTGGYLFIKGELPARASFRVIDINGRVVWENTFQSVQNEVMLNLNTVLPGVYVLECRGDGGQQIFVQRILRL
;
A
#
# COMPACT_ATOMS: atom_id res chain seq x y z
N MET A 1 14.68 20.90 -21.99
CA MET A 1 16.02 21.18 -21.43
C MET A 1 15.67 21.81 -20.12
N ASP A 2 15.71 20.97 -19.09
CA ASP A 2 14.95 21.17 -17.86
C ASP A 2 15.83 21.78 -16.74
N CYS A 3 17.08 22.07 -17.11
CA CYS A 3 18.06 22.89 -16.41
C CYS A 3 17.79 24.37 -16.65
N ASP A 4 16.85 24.92 -15.88
CA ASP A 4 16.61 26.35 -15.85
C ASP A 4 17.58 27.02 -14.85
N ASP A 5 18.62 27.67 -15.40
CA ASP A 5 19.64 28.43 -14.64
C ASP A 5 19.05 29.55 -13.75
N SER A 6 17.75 29.87 -13.87
CA SER A 6 17.07 30.83 -13.00
C SER A 6 16.58 30.24 -11.68
N THR A 7 16.66 28.92 -11.51
CA THR A 7 16.24 28.21 -10.29
C THR A 7 17.45 27.74 -9.49
N ALA A 8 17.62 28.29 -8.28
CA ALA A 8 18.76 27.95 -7.42
C ALA A 8 18.80 26.47 -7.02
N ASP A 9 17.63 25.82 -6.99
CA ASP A 9 17.49 24.42 -6.60
C ASP A 9 17.67 23.44 -7.77
N ILE A 10 17.89 23.92 -9.01
CA ILE A 10 18.18 23.08 -10.19
C ILE A 10 19.59 23.42 -10.70
N ASN A 11 20.56 22.57 -10.38
CA ASN A 11 21.96 22.80 -10.73
C ASN A 11 22.78 21.51 -10.63
N PRO A 12 23.98 21.41 -11.23
CA PRO A 12 24.83 20.21 -11.24
C PRO A 12 25.15 19.56 -9.88
N ASP A 13 25.05 20.32 -8.78
CA ASP A 13 25.34 19.86 -7.42
C ASP A 13 24.05 19.63 -6.59
N ALA A 14 22.86 19.78 -7.18
CA ALA A 14 21.59 19.56 -6.50
C ALA A 14 21.36 18.07 -6.19
N GLU A 15 20.59 17.77 -5.14
CA GLU A 15 20.09 16.43 -4.90
C GLU A 15 18.83 16.20 -5.74
N GLU A 16 18.67 15.00 -6.30
CA GLU A 16 17.44 14.60 -6.98
C GLU A 16 16.25 14.57 -6.01
N VAL A 17 15.09 15.02 -6.48
CA VAL A 17 13.80 14.92 -5.79
C VAL A 17 12.81 14.26 -6.74
N LEU A 18 11.89 13.44 -6.22
CA LEU A 18 10.88 12.74 -7.02
C LEU A 18 9.77 13.70 -7.49
N ASP A 19 10.11 14.65 -8.34
CA ASP A 19 9.24 15.70 -8.87
C ASP A 19 9.11 15.66 -10.41
N SER A 20 9.72 14.65 -11.05
CA SER A 20 9.76 14.48 -12.51
C SER A 20 10.56 15.56 -13.24
N LEU A 21 11.48 16.23 -12.56
CA LEU A 21 12.49 17.12 -13.12
C LEU A 21 13.89 16.52 -12.96
N ASP A 22 14.83 16.99 -13.77
CA ASP A 22 16.27 16.73 -13.62
C ASP A 22 16.82 17.84 -12.72
N ASN A 23 16.79 17.64 -11.39
CA ASN A 23 17.21 18.68 -10.46
C ASN A 23 18.73 18.88 -10.51
N ASN A 24 19.48 17.80 -10.70
CA ASN A 24 20.93 17.83 -10.70
C ASN A 24 21.57 18.04 -12.07
N CYS A 25 20.77 18.30 -13.10
CA CYS A 25 21.22 18.62 -14.45
C CYS A 25 22.16 17.61 -15.10
N ASN A 26 22.08 16.33 -14.73
CA ASN A 26 22.95 15.29 -15.27
C ASN A 26 22.37 14.62 -16.54
N GLY A 27 21.17 15.03 -16.95
CA GLY A 27 20.47 14.51 -18.12
C GLY A 27 19.65 13.25 -17.86
N MET A 28 19.51 12.83 -16.61
CA MET A 28 18.58 11.80 -16.15
C MET A 28 17.54 12.46 -15.25
N ILE A 29 16.34 11.86 -15.19
CA ILE A 29 15.24 12.36 -14.36
C ILE A 29 15.05 11.36 -13.23
N ASP A 30 14.98 11.86 -11.98
CA ASP A 30 14.71 11.10 -10.77
C ASP A 30 15.67 9.90 -10.58
N GLU A 31 16.94 9.98 -11.00
CA GLU A 31 17.83 8.83 -10.92
C GLU A 31 18.26 8.50 -9.50
N GLY A 32 18.41 7.21 -9.21
CA GLY A 32 18.68 6.74 -7.84
C GLY A 32 17.47 6.88 -6.89
N LEU A 33 16.43 7.63 -7.30
CA LEU A 33 15.14 7.67 -6.65
C LEU A 33 14.25 6.59 -7.23
N VAL A 34 14.17 5.47 -6.53
CA VAL A 34 13.03 4.58 -6.73
C VAL A 34 11.86 5.26 -6.02
N ALA A 35 10.80 5.58 -6.77
CA ALA A 35 9.47 5.74 -6.20
C ALA A 35 9.10 4.39 -5.58
N SER A 36 9.66 4.11 -4.41
CA SER A 36 9.25 2.99 -3.62
C SER A 36 7.80 3.33 -3.32
N VAL A 37 6.88 2.63 -3.98
CA VAL A 37 5.54 2.41 -3.42
C VAL A 37 5.72 1.49 -2.20
N GLU A 38 6.67 1.82 -1.34
CA GLU A 38 6.74 1.38 0.02
C GLU A 38 5.56 2.07 0.66
N LYS A 39 4.47 1.30 0.72
CA LYS A 39 3.36 1.43 1.64
C LYS A 39 3.39 2.80 2.34
N PRO A 40 2.58 3.80 1.92
CA PRO A 40 2.66 5.13 2.52
C PRO A 40 2.59 4.98 4.04
N ALA A 41 3.70 5.30 4.70
CA ALA A 41 3.84 5.16 6.12
C ALA A 41 2.75 6.01 6.77
N GLY A 42 1.76 5.34 7.39
CA GLY A 42 0.63 6.01 8.04
C GLY A 42 -0.76 5.72 7.46
N GLN A 43 -0.89 5.09 6.29
CA GLN A 43 -2.25 4.91 5.72
C GLN A 43 -3.03 3.74 6.33
N TRP A 44 -2.36 2.60 6.62
CA TRP A 44 -3.01 1.45 7.25
C TRP A 44 -2.02 0.48 7.93
N ALA A 45 -2.43 -0.05 9.09
CA ALA A 45 -1.72 -1.03 9.90
C ALA A 45 -2.56 -2.31 10.04
N ILE A 46 -1.94 -3.46 9.79
CA ILE A 46 -2.61 -4.78 9.82
C ILE A 46 -1.98 -5.60 10.95
N PHE A 47 -2.76 -5.94 11.97
CA PHE A 47 -2.27 -6.65 13.15
C PHE A 47 -3.38 -7.49 13.79
N PRO A 48 -3.07 -8.51 14.58
CA PRO A 48 -1.75 -9.15 14.69
C PRO A 48 -1.43 -9.93 13.42
N ASN A 49 -0.22 -9.79 12.89
CA ASN A 49 0.28 -10.65 11.82
C ASN A 49 1.60 -11.25 12.29
N PRO A 50 1.65 -12.53 12.70
CA PRO A 50 0.65 -13.59 12.46
C PRO A 50 -0.65 -13.46 13.26
N THR A 51 -1.77 -13.96 12.71
CA THR A 51 -3.10 -13.94 13.35
C THR A 51 -3.57 -15.33 13.80
N GLY A 52 -4.18 -15.38 15.00
CA GLY A 52 -4.89 -16.52 15.55
C GLY A 52 -6.36 -16.67 15.10
N GLY A 53 -6.85 -15.82 14.19
CA GLY A 53 -8.23 -15.89 13.66
C GLY A 53 -8.92 -14.56 13.47
N TYR A 54 -8.36 -13.49 14.02
CA TYR A 54 -8.87 -12.13 13.87
C TYR A 54 -7.76 -11.19 13.38
N LEU A 55 -8.05 -10.38 12.38
CA LEU A 55 -7.17 -9.32 11.91
C LEU A 55 -7.84 -7.98 12.08
N PHE A 56 -7.08 -7.01 12.55
CA PHE A 56 -7.47 -5.62 12.69
C PHE A 56 -6.71 -4.81 11.66
N ILE A 57 -7.44 -3.95 10.98
CA ILE A 57 -6.92 -3.01 9.99
C ILE A 57 -7.25 -1.63 10.52
N LYS A 58 -6.23 -0.92 11.01
CA LYS A 58 -6.36 0.46 11.48
C LYS A 58 -5.82 1.40 10.42
N GLY A 59 -6.55 2.46 10.08
CA GLY A 59 -6.10 3.44 9.10
C GLY A 59 -7.22 4.17 8.40
N GLU A 60 -6.84 5.02 7.45
CA GLU A 60 -7.77 5.76 6.60
C GLU A 60 -8.19 4.88 5.42
N LEU A 61 -9.35 4.23 5.57
CA LEU A 61 -9.98 3.42 4.53
C LEU A 61 -11.12 4.21 3.88
N PRO A 62 -11.43 3.97 2.60
CA PRO A 62 -12.59 4.60 1.98
C PRO A 62 -13.89 4.14 2.64
N ALA A 63 -14.93 4.95 2.49
CA ALA A 63 -16.25 4.72 3.07
C ALA A 63 -16.81 3.31 2.78
N ARG A 64 -16.42 2.70 1.66
CA ARG A 64 -16.69 1.30 1.33
C ARG A 64 -15.41 0.62 0.86
N ALA A 65 -15.02 -0.45 1.55
CA ALA A 65 -13.85 -1.25 1.25
C ALA A 65 -14.21 -2.73 1.23
N SER A 66 -13.78 -3.42 0.17
CA SER A 66 -13.85 -4.88 0.05
C SER A 66 -12.50 -5.49 0.41
N PHE A 67 -12.53 -6.56 1.18
CA PHE A 67 -11.35 -7.32 1.59
C PHE A 67 -11.46 -8.74 1.07
N ARG A 68 -10.36 -9.25 0.53
CA ARG A 68 -10.25 -10.62 0.02
C ARG A 68 -9.01 -11.27 0.57
N VAL A 69 -9.16 -12.49 1.08
CA VAL A 69 -8.04 -13.36 1.47
C VAL A 69 -7.87 -14.41 0.39
N ILE A 70 -6.66 -14.45 -0.16
CA ILE A 70 -6.31 -15.23 -1.34
C ILE A 70 -5.21 -16.21 -0.95
N ASP A 71 -5.38 -17.49 -1.27
CA ASP A 71 -4.35 -18.51 -1.02
C ASP A 71 -3.18 -18.43 -2.03
N ILE A 72 -2.15 -19.25 -1.81
CA ILE A 72 -0.96 -19.29 -2.70
C ILE A 72 -1.25 -19.76 -4.13
N ASN A 73 -2.40 -20.37 -4.36
CA ASN A 73 -2.85 -20.81 -5.69
C ASN A 73 -3.70 -19.73 -6.38
N GLY A 74 -3.89 -18.57 -5.75
CA GLY A 74 -4.70 -17.47 -6.27
C GLY A 74 -6.20 -17.61 -6.02
N ARG A 75 -6.64 -18.58 -5.20
CA ARG A 75 -8.06 -18.77 -4.89
C ARG A 75 -8.50 -17.85 -3.76
N VAL A 76 -9.61 -17.14 -3.96
CA VAL A 76 -10.28 -16.38 -2.87
C VAL A 76 -10.90 -17.38 -1.89
N VAL A 77 -10.40 -17.40 -0.67
CA VAL A 77 -10.87 -18.30 0.41
C VAL A 77 -11.78 -17.58 1.41
N TRP A 78 -11.74 -16.25 1.42
CA TRP A 78 -12.61 -15.41 2.23
C TRP A 78 -12.75 -14.04 1.59
N GLU A 79 -13.93 -13.45 1.65
CA GLU A 79 -14.17 -12.09 1.22
C GLU A 79 -15.27 -11.42 2.04
N ASN A 80 -15.18 -10.11 2.21
CA ASN A 80 -16.24 -9.32 2.83
C ASN A 80 -16.13 -7.85 2.44
N THR A 81 -17.24 -7.12 2.45
CA THR A 81 -17.28 -5.68 2.19
C THR A 81 -17.75 -4.95 3.45
N PHE A 82 -16.97 -3.96 3.86
CA PHE A 82 -17.29 -3.13 5.03
C PHE A 82 -17.59 -1.71 4.59
N GLN A 83 -18.53 -1.08 5.29
CA GLN A 83 -18.67 0.36 5.29
C GLN A 83 -17.72 0.88 6.37
N SER A 84 -16.70 1.63 5.97
CA SER A 84 -15.71 2.21 6.89
C SER A 84 -16.34 3.40 7.62
N VAL A 85 -17.19 3.12 8.60
CA VAL A 85 -17.72 4.11 9.55
C VAL A 85 -16.74 4.38 10.71
N GLN A 86 -15.65 3.61 10.80
CA GLN A 86 -14.65 3.68 11.87
C GLN A 86 -13.23 3.57 11.28
N ASN A 87 -12.23 4.10 11.98
CA ASN A 87 -10.79 3.98 11.61
C ASN A 87 -10.19 2.60 11.91
N GLU A 88 -11.03 1.61 12.23
CA GLU A 88 -10.63 0.23 12.50
C GLU A 88 -11.65 -0.74 11.89
N VAL A 89 -11.16 -1.73 11.14
CA VAL A 89 -11.95 -2.83 10.59
C VAL A 89 -11.43 -4.14 11.17
N MET A 90 -12.33 -4.96 11.70
CA MET A 90 -12.02 -6.31 12.20
C MET A 90 -12.48 -7.37 11.20
N LEU A 91 -11.53 -8.19 10.72
CA LEU A 91 -11.78 -9.35 9.88
C LEU A 91 -11.80 -10.62 10.73
N ASN A 92 -12.84 -11.45 10.56
CA ASN A 92 -12.95 -12.77 11.19
C ASN A 92 -12.52 -13.85 10.19
N LEU A 93 -11.35 -14.44 10.44
CA LEU A 93 -10.71 -15.49 9.64
C LEU A 93 -10.70 -16.84 10.37
N ASN A 94 -11.58 -17.07 11.35
CA ASN A 94 -11.64 -18.36 12.06
C ASN A 94 -12.10 -19.52 11.16
N THR A 95 -12.78 -19.23 10.05
CA THR A 95 -13.16 -20.21 9.04
C THR A 95 -12.06 -20.49 8.02
N VAL A 96 -11.00 -19.67 8.00
CA VAL A 96 -9.84 -19.84 7.12
C VAL A 96 -8.83 -20.74 7.83
N LEU A 97 -8.36 -21.76 7.12
CA LEU A 97 -7.37 -22.70 7.62
C LEU A 97 -6.03 -21.98 7.93
N PRO A 98 -5.19 -22.52 8.82
CA PRO A 98 -3.83 -22.04 8.99
C PRO A 98 -3.03 -22.10 7.70
N GLY A 99 -2.26 -21.04 7.44
CA GLY A 99 -1.50 -20.91 6.19
C GLY A 99 -1.03 -19.48 5.91
N VAL A 100 -0.30 -19.36 4.80
CA VAL A 100 0.13 -18.06 4.24
C VAL A 100 -0.91 -17.61 3.22
N TYR A 101 -1.32 -16.35 3.34
CA TYR A 101 -2.31 -15.77 2.45
C TYR A 101 -1.90 -14.37 2.00
N VAL A 102 -2.53 -13.91 0.93
CA VAL A 102 -2.52 -12.52 0.49
C VAL A 102 -3.84 -11.88 0.90
N LEU A 103 -3.76 -10.81 1.68
CA LEU A 103 -4.89 -9.94 1.98
C LEU A 103 -4.88 -8.77 1.02
N GLU A 104 -5.95 -8.64 0.24
CA GLU A 104 -6.15 -7.53 -0.67
C GLU A 104 -7.32 -6.67 -0.20
N CYS A 105 -7.15 -5.35 -0.26
CA CYS A 105 -8.20 -4.38 -0.01
C CYS A 105 -8.46 -3.55 -1.27
N ARG A 106 -9.74 -3.41 -1.64
CA ARG A 106 -10.19 -2.59 -2.78
C ARG A 106 -11.31 -1.64 -2.38
N GLY A 107 -11.29 -0.43 -2.91
CA GLY A 107 -12.34 0.58 -2.68
C GLY A 107 -13.60 0.36 -3.53
N ASP A 108 -14.60 1.22 -3.36
CA ASP A 108 -15.92 1.14 -4.02
C ASP A 108 -15.84 1.13 -5.57
N GLY A 109 -14.80 1.74 -6.16
CA GLY A 109 -14.53 1.74 -7.60
C GLY A 109 -13.68 0.57 -8.11
N GLY A 110 -13.38 -0.42 -7.26
CA GLY A 110 -12.50 -1.56 -7.59
C GLY A 110 -11.00 -1.23 -7.61
N GLN A 111 -10.64 0.02 -7.32
CA GLN A 111 -9.27 0.47 -7.09
C GLN A 111 -8.62 -0.38 -5.99
N GLN A 112 -7.46 -0.97 -6.28
CA GLN A 112 -6.62 -1.60 -5.28
C GLN A 112 -6.06 -0.53 -4.33
N ILE A 113 -6.35 -0.69 -3.04
CA ILE A 113 -5.83 0.19 -1.98
C ILE A 113 -4.53 -0.38 -1.45
N PHE A 114 -4.56 -1.67 -1.10
CA PHE A 114 -3.37 -2.37 -0.66
C PHE A 114 -3.42 -3.87 -0.89
N VAL A 115 -2.23 -4.45 -0.87
CA VAL A 115 -2.01 -5.90 -0.86
C VAL A 115 -0.94 -6.19 0.19
N GLN A 116 -1.24 -7.13 1.09
CA GLN A 116 -0.32 -7.49 2.17
C GLN A 116 -0.29 -9.01 2.36
N ARG A 117 0.90 -9.58 2.53
CA ARG A 117 1.04 -10.97 2.98
C ARG A 117 0.67 -11.09 4.46
N ILE A 118 -0.20 -12.03 4.78
CA ILE A 118 -0.63 -12.35 6.15
C ILE A 118 -0.36 -13.82 6.47
N LEU A 119 -0.10 -14.12 7.74
CA LEU A 119 0.05 -15.48 8.25
C LEU A 119 -1.09 -15.80 9.21
N ARG A 120 -1.80 -16.90 8.98
CA ARG A 120 -2.84 -17.47 9.86
C ARG A 120 -2.27 -18.71 10.55
N LEU A 121 -2.24 -18.70 11.89
CA LEU A 121 -1.68 -19.79 12.72
C LEU A 121 -2.69 -20.83 13.18
#